data_AF-A0A542M4G8-F1
#
_entry.id   AF-A0A542M4G8-F1
#
_cell.length_a   1.000
_cell.length_b   1.000
_cell.length_c   1.000
_cell.angle_alpha   90.00
_cell.angle_beta   90.00
_cell.angle_gamma   90.00
#
_symmetry.space_group_name_H-M   'P 1'
#
loop_
_entity.id
_entity.type
_entity.pdbx_description
1 polymer ?
#
loop_
_entity_poly.entity_id
_entity_poly.type
_entity_poly.pdbx_seq_one_letter_code
_entity_poly.pdbx_strand_id
1 'polypeptide(L)'
;MVVSRRDDMSEANFRHYLRREAQQKREQATLVAAWRTRRMEEAEANARAWTELNAFARLPAGPAAVPLQLLLPSGPPRARPLAATRRERYRAHLQAVVDIAAALAPGTPTAPAARVAETVSDTASLLPGRLCALCGGGCCTRGSDHAYLGAPTLRRFMDAHPGMSPEEVVAAYLDRVTHKTQTGSCINHTRTGCSLPRDMRSDTCNDYACDSLAQVQAAPREQVVLVVRRKQDQWRRDRADLDNAVNGAAVLSETGVRRMRVG
;
A
#
# COMPACT_ATOMS: atom_id res chain seq x y z
N MET A 1 14.13 38.53 14.25
CA MET A 1 14.25 38.37 12.78
C MET A 1 13.26 39.21 11.96
N VAL A 2 12.14 39.70 12.53
CA VAL A 2 11.17 40.58 11.82
C VAL A 2 11.60 42.05 11.80
N VAL A 3 12.25 42.51 12.88
CA VAL A 3 12.65 43.92 13.07
C VAL A 3 13.80 44.33 12.13
N SER A 4 14.70 43.41 11.79
CA SER A 4 15.88 43.68 10.95
C SER A 4 15.56 43.93 9.47
N ARG A 5 14.30 43.76 9.04
CA ARG A 5 13.86 44.03 7.66
C ARG A 5 13.17 45.38 7.51
N ARG A 6 12.97 46.11 8.62
CA ARG A 6 12.29 47.42 8.58
C ARG A 6 13.15 48.45 7.85
N ASP A 7 14.46 48.44 8.11
CA ASP A 7 15.39 49.42 7.57
C ASP A 7 15.59 49.29 6.05
N ASP A 8 15.27 48.12 5.49
CA ASP A 8 15.37 47.81 4.05
C ASP A 8 14.06 48.08 3.27
N MET A 9 12.99 48.53 3.94
CA MET A 9 11.65 48.63 3.35
C MET A 9 11.01 50.00 3.63
N SER A 10 10.27 50.53 2.65
CA SER A 10 9.40 51.67 2.92
C SER A 10 8.34 51.32 3.98
N GLU A 11 7.86 52.30 4.73
CA GLU A 11 6.84 52.10 5.77
C GLU A 11 5.57 51.37 5.23
N ALA A 12 5.17 51.68 3.99
CA ALA A 12 4.06 50.99 3.32
C ALA A 12 4.37 49.50 3.05
N ASN A 13 5.58 49.20 2.56
CA ASN A 13 6.02 47.84 2.29
C ASN A 13 6.19 47.04 3.58
N PHE A 14 6.72 47.65 4.64
CA PHE A 14 6.86 47.00 5.95
C PHE A 14 5.49 46.67 6.56
N ARG A 15 4.50 47.56 6.47
CA ARG A 15 3.12 47.26 6.90
C ARG A 15 2.48 46.13 6.11
N HIS A 16 2.69 46.10 4.79
CA HIS A 16 2.21 44.99 3.95
C HIS A 16 2.87 43.67 4.36
N TYR A 17 4.18 43.67 4.60
CA TYR A 17 4.94 42.51 5.07
C TYR A 17 4.39 41.97 6.41
N LEU A 18 4.18 42.83 7.41
CA LEU A 18 3.62 42.43 8.70
C LEU A 18 2.21 41.83 8.57
N ARG A 19 1.36 42.39 7.72
CA ARG A 19 0.01 41.83 7.46
C ARG A 19 0.10 40.44 6.85
N ARG A 20 0.98 40.25 5.87
CA ARG A 20 1.21 38.95 5.21
C ARG A 20 1.76 37.92 6.20
N GLU A 21 2.73 38.30 7.03
CA GLU A 21 3.28 37.41 8.06
C GLU A 21 2.23 37.01 9.10
N ALA A 22 1.42 37.98 9.57
CA ALA A 22 0.33 37.70 10.50
C ALA A 22 -0.74 36.80 9.87
N GLN A 23 -1.07 37.00 8.59
CA GLN A 23 -1.97 36.12 7.85
C GLN A 23 -1.42 34.70 7.75
N GLN A 24 -0.16 34.54 7.35
CA GLN A 24 0.50 33.22 7.26
C GLN A 24 0.52 32.49 8.60
N LYS A 25 0.82 33.19 9.70
CA LYS A 25 0.77 32.61 11.05
C LYS A 25 -0.62 32.15 11.44
N ARG A 26 -1.67 32.92 11.10
CA ARG A 26 -3.07 32.53 11.34
C ARG A 26 -3.45 31.31 10.52
N GLU A 27 -3.12 31.30 9.23
CA GLU A 27 -3.38 30.15 8.35
C GLU A 27 -2.69 28.88 8.87
N GLN A 28 -1.41 28.99 9.27
CA GLN A 28 -0.66 27.88 9.85
C GLN A 28 -1.27 27.40 11.17
N ALA A 29 -1.67 28.31 12.06
CA ALA A 29 -2.32 27.96 13.32
C ALA A 29 -3.64 27.22 13.10
N THR A 30 -4.46 27.66 12.15
CA THR A 30 -5.71 26.98 11.76
C THR A 30 -5.44 25.58 11.23
N LEU A 31 -4.43 25.41 10.37
CA LEU A 31 -4.05 24.09 9.84
C LEU A 31 -3.58 23.14 10.96
N VAL A 32 -2.76 23.62 11.89
CA VAL A 32 -2.28 22.84 13.03
C VAL A 32 -3.44 22.45 13.96
N ALA A 33 -4.35 23.37 14.26
CA ALA A 33 -5.51 23.10 15.09
C ALA A 33 -6.42 22.04 14.45
N ALA A 34 -6.75 22.21 13.16
CA ALA A 34 -7.56 21.23 12.42
C ALA A 34 -6.90 19.84 12.38
N TRP A 35 -5.58 19.77 12.18
CA TRP A 35 -4.84 18.51 12.23
C TRP A 35 -4.92 17.85 13.61
N ARG A 36 -4.80 18.62 14.70
CA ARG A 36 -4.90 18.09 16.07
C ARG A 36 -6.29 17.54 16.37
N THR A 37 -7.35 18.29 16.05
CA THR A 37 -8.73 17.83 16.22
C THR A 37 -8.97 16.53 15.47
N ARG A 38 -8.57 16.46 14.20
CA ARG A 38 -8.67 15.23 13.40
C ARG A 38 -7.93 14.05 14.03
N ARG A 39 -6.69 14.25 14.51
CA ARG A 39 -5.92 13.19 15.16
C ARG A 39 -6.59 12.67 16.43
N MET A 40 -7.24 13.54 17.20
CA MET A 40 -8.03 13.14 18.36
C MET A 40 -9.24 12.31 17.96
N GLU A 41 -10.02 12.77 16.99
CA GLU A 41 -11.18 12.02 16.45
C GLU A 41 -10.77 10.65 15.90
N GLU A 42 -9.64 10.59 15.19
CA GLU A 42 -9.07 9.34 14.68
C GLU A 42 -8.66 8.40 15.81
N ALA A 43 -8.02 8.91 16.86
CA ALA A 43 -7.60 8.14 18.01
C ALA A 43 -8.79 7.59 18.79
N GLU A 44 -9.83 8.41 19.01
CA GLU A 44 -11.07 7.97 19.66
C GLU A 44 -11.79 6.89 18.84
N ALA A 45 -11.91 7.07 17.52
CA ALA A 45 -12.52 6.07 16.66
C ALA A 45 -11.73 4.75 16.65
N ASN A 46 -10.40 4.82 16.65
CA ASN A 46 -9.55 3.64 16.78
C ASN A 46 -9.74 2.97 18.15
N ALA A 47 -9.77 3.73 19.24
CA ALA A 47 -9.94 3.18 20.59
C ALA A 47 -11.27 2.43 20.74
N ARG A 48 -12.37 2.98 20.19
CA ARG A 48 -13.67 2.29 20.12
C ARG A 48 -13.58 1.00 19.32
N ALA A 49 -13.04 1.07 18.10
CA ALA A 49 -12.89 -0.10 17.24
C ALA A 49 -12.02 -1.20 17.88
N TRP A 50 -10.96 -0.82 18.60
CA TRP A 50 -10.12 -1.76 19.34
C TRP A 50 -10.87 -2.41 20.48
N THR A 51 -11.61 -1.63 21.27
CA THR A 51 -12.41 -2.16 22.39
C THR A 51 -13.40 -3.22 21.88
N GLU A 52 -14.16 -2.90 20.84
CA GLU A 52 -15.11 -3.81 20.21
C GLU A 52 -14.44 -5.05 19.62
N LEU A 53 -13.31 -4.88 18.91
CA LEU A 53 -12.61 -5.97 18.27
C LEU A 53 -11.95 -6.92 19.27
N ASN A 54 -11.44 -6.42 20.40
CA ASN A 54 -10.92 -7.26 21.48
C ASN A 54 -12.05 -8.10 22.10
N ALA A 55 -13.22 -7.49 22.35
CA ALA A 55 -14.39 -8.22 22.84
C ALA A 55 -14.87 -9.29 21.83
N PHE A 56 -14.87 -8.96 20.54
CA PHE A 56 -15.22 -9.89 19.46
C PHE A 56 -14.22 -11.05 19.34
N ALA A 57 -12.93 -10.79 19.54
CA ALA A 57 -11.87 -11.79 19.39
C ALA A 57 -11.97 -12.93 20.40
N ARG A 58 -12.51 -12.68 21.61
CA ARG A 58 -12.67 -13.66 22.69
C ARG A 58 -11.37 -14.44 22.97
N LEU A 59 -10.25 -13.74 23.03
CA LEU A 59 -8.95 -14.36 23.25
C LEU A 59 -8.83 -14.86 24.70
N PRO A 60 -8.25 -16.04 24.94
CA PRO A 60 -8.01 -16.55 26.28
C PRO A 60 -7.04 -15.64 27.03
N ALA A 61 -7.26 -15.46 28.33
CA ALA A 61 -6.38 -14.66 29.18
C ALA A 61 -5.04 -15.41 29.41
N GLY A 62 -3.91 -14.80 29.02
CA GLY A 62 -2.57 -15.34 29.27
C GLY A 62 -1.45 -14.44 28.73
N PRO A 63 -0.22 -14.55 29.25
CA PRO A 63 0.91 -13.67 28.86
C PRO A 63 1.39 -13.86 27.42
N ALA A 64 1.07 -14.99 26.77
CA ALA A 64 1.30 -15.23 25.34
C ALA A 64 0.16 -14.71 24.42
N ALA A 65 -0.85 -14.04 24.99
CA ALA A 65 -2.12 -13.75 24.32
C ALA A 65 -2.35 -12.27 23.98
N VAL A 66 -1.35 -11.38 24.13
CA VAL A 66 -1.49 -9.99 23.67
C VAL A 66 -1.51 -9.99 22.14
N PRO A 67 -2.64 -9.64 21.52
CA PRO A 67 -2.70 -9.67 20.07
C PRO A 67 -1.94 -8.49 19.47
N LEU A 68 -1.36 -8.71 18.29
CA LEU A 68 -0.79 -7.64 17.48
C LEU A 68 -1.93 -6.82 16.89
N GLN A 69 -2.04 -5.54 17.26
CA GLN A 69 -3.07 -4.63 16.76
C GLN A 69 -2.52 -3.80 15.60
N LEU A 70 -3.14 -3.91 14.43
CA LEU A 70 -2.68 -3.25 13.21
C LEU A 70 -3.78 -2.40 12.56
N LEU A 71 -3.43 -1.14 12.27
CA LEU A 71 -4.22 -0.32 11.37
C LEU A 71 -3.84 -0.62 9.92
N LEU A 72 -4.83 -0.96 9.11
CA LEU A 72 -4.64 -1.18 7.67
C LEU A 72 -5.37 -0.11 6.84
N PRO A 73 -4.76 0.31 5.71
CA PRO A 73 -5.52 1.01 4.69
C PRO A 73 -6.55 0.07 4.04
N SER A 74 -7.45 0.65 3.26
CA SER A 74 -8.37 -0.08 2.40
C SER A 74 -8.10 0.27 0.94
N GLY A 75 -7.92 -0.75 0.12
CA GLY A 75 -7.83 -0.53 -1.32
C GLY A 75 -9.18 -0.14 -1.94
N PRO A 76 -9.14 0.33 -3.20
CA PRO A 76 -10.33 0.81 -3.88
C PRO A 76 -11.37 -0.31 -4.02
N PRO A 77 -12.66 -0.04 -3.77
CA PRO A 77 -13.68 -1.08 -3.69
C PRO A 77 -14.28 -1.45 -5.06
N ARG A 78 -14.11 -0.62 -6.09
CA ARG A 78 -14.84 -0.73 -7.36
C ARG A 78 -13.97 -1.33 -8.46
N ALA A 79 -14.43 -2.42 -9.05
CA ALA A 79 -13.94 -2.94 -10.32
C ALA A 79 -14.64 -2.25 -11.48
N ARG A 80 -13.91 -1.93 -12.54
CA ARG A 80 -14.48 -1.44 -13.82
C ARG A 80 -13.85 -2.19 -14.99
N PRO A 81 -14.54 -2.26 -16.15
CA PRO A 81 -13.93 -2.72 -17.39
C PRO A 81 -12.63 -1.97 -17.67
N LEU A 82 -11.60 -2.68 -18.12
CA LEU A 82 -10.32 -2.11 -18.45
C LEU A 82 -10.44 -1.25 -19.72
N ALA A 83 -10.06 0.03 -19.64
CA ALA A 83 -10.00 0.89 -20.81
C ALA A 83 -8.86 0.46 -21.75
N ALA A 84 -9.10 0.47 -23.06
CA ALA A 84 -8.09 0.13 -24.06
C ALA A 84 -6.82 0.99 -23.92
N THR A 85 -6.98 2.30 -23.74
CA THR A 85 -5.84 3.23 -23.54
C THR A 85 -4.98 2.88 -22.32
N ARG A 86 -5.58 2.28 -21.29
CA ARG A 86 -4.87 1.84 -20.10
C ARG A 86 -4.05 0.57 -20.37
N ARG A 87 -4.61 -0.38 -21.13
CA ARG A 87 -3.89 -1.57 -21.59
C ARG A 87 -2.71 -1.19 -22.47
N GLU A 88 -2.88 -0.22 -23.36
CA GLU A 88 -1.79 0.25 -24.23
C GLU A 88 -0.68 0.98 -23.47
N ARG A 89 -1.00 1.80 -22.46
CA ARG A 89 0.03 2.39 -21.59
C ARG A 89 0.84 1.33 -20.85
N TYR A 90 0.19 0.27 -20.38
CA TYR A 90 0.89 -0.83 -19.73
C TYR A 90 1.75 -1.63 -20.72
N ARG A 91 1.27 -1.89 -21.94
CA ARG A 91 2.08 -2.49 -23.01
C ARG A 91 3.33 -1.65 -23.29
N ALA A 92 3.18 -0.34 -23.48
CA ALA A 92 4.30 0.55 -23.75
C ALA A 92 5.32 0.56 -22.59
N HIS A 93 4.83 0.57 -21.34
CA HIS A 93 5.69 0.43 -20.16
C HIS A 93 6.45 -0.90 -20.16
N LEU A 94 5.76 -2.01 -20.38
CA LEU A 94 6.39 -3.33 -20.44
C LEU A 94 7.47 -3.40 -21.52
N GLN A 95 7.18 -2.91 -22.73
CA GLN A 95 8.16 -2.89 -23.82
C GLN A 95 9.42 -2.13 -23.41
N ALA A 96 9.27 -0.89 -22.92
CA ALA A 96 10.41 -0.09 -22.49
C ALA A 96 11.23 -0.78 -21.39
N VAL A 97 10.57 -1.45 -20.44
CA VAL A 97 11.25 -2.16 -19.36
C VAL A 97 11.93 -3.45 -19.84
N VAL A 98 11.31 -4.19 -20.77
CA VAL A 98 11.90 -5.38 -21.39
C VAL A 98 13.13 -5.00 -22.19
N ASP A 99 13.07 -3.91 -22.97
CA ASP A 99 14.21 -3.45 -23.77
C ASP A 99 15.42 -3.13 -22.85
N ILE A 100 15.18 -2.44 -21.73
CA ILE A 100 16.20 -2.17 -20.72
C ILE A 100 16.71 -3.49 -20.10
N ALA A 101 15.82 -4.42 -19.77
CA ALA A 101 16.19 -5.70 -19.16
C ALA A 101 16.99 -6.62 -20.12
N ALA A 102 16.67 -6.59 -21.41
CA ALA A 102 17.36 -7.35 -22.44
C ALA A 102 18.80 -6.84 -22.66
N ALA A 103 19.03 -5.54 -22.45
CA ALA A 103 20.35 -4.94 -22.51
C ALA A 103 21.25 -5.25 -21.29
N LEU A 104 20.68 -5.78 -20.20
CA LEU A 104 21.46 -6.24 -19.04
C LEU A 104 22.12 -7.58 -19.34
N ALA A 105 23.35 -7.78 -18.87
CA ALA A 105 24.04 -9.06 -19.03
C ALA A 105 23.23 -10.20 -18.37
N PRO A 106 23.14 -11.39 -19.00
CA PRO A 106 22.53 -12.56 -18.37
C PRO A 106 23.19 -12.84 -17.01
N GLY A 107 22.39 -13.13 -15.99
CA GLY A 107 22.90 -13.36 -14.63
C GLY A 107 23.44 -12.11 -13.94
N THR A 108 23.17 -10.90 -14.45
CA THR A 108 23.36 -9.65 -13.69
C THR A 108 22.68 -9.83 -12.34
N PRO A 109 23.39 -9.66 -11.21
CA PRO A 109 22.81 -9.84 -9.89
C PRO A 109 21.60 -8.91 -9.72
N THR A 110 20.41 -9.45 -9.88
CA THR A 110 19.18 -8.80 -9.46
C THR A 110 18.97 -9.26 -8.01
N ALA A 111 19.21 -8.35 -7.06
CA ALA A 111 18.92 -8.62 -5.65
C ALA A 111 17.44 -9.08 -5.49
N PRO A 112 17.13 -9.89 -4.47
CA PRO A 112 16.25 -11.03 -4.61
C PRO A 112 14.78 -10.67 -4.88
N ALA A 113 14.12 -11.51 -5.68
CA ALA A 113 12.77 -11.93 -5.34
C ALA A 113 12.88 -12.76 -4.06
N ALA A 114 12.30 -12.32 -2.94
CA ALA A 114 12.27 -13.17 -1.76
C ALA A 114 11.65 -14.54 -2.11
N ARG A 115 12.50 -15.59 -2.12
CA ARG A 115 12.16 -17.02 -1.97
C ARG A 115 11.32 -17.68 -3.09
N VAL A 116 11.63 -17.45 -4.37
CA VAL A 116 10.90 -18.11 -5.48
C VAL A 116 11.25 -19.59 -5.66
N ALA A 117 12.15 -20.14 -4.84
CA ALA A 117 12.39 -21.58 -4.75
C ALA A 117 12.40 -22.10 -3.30
N GLU A 118 11.58 -21.51 -2.42
CA GLU A 118 11.09 -22.34 -1.31
C GLU A 118 9.92 -23.13 -1.88
N THR A 119 10.10 -24.45 -1.98
CA THR A 119 9.02 -25.41 -1.75
C THR A 119 8.01 -24.76 -0.81
N VAL A 120 6.70 -24.89 -1.09
CA VAL A 120 5.67 -24.52 -0.12
C VAL A 120 5.94 -25.38 1.10
N SER A 121 6.80 -24.89 1.99
CA SER A 121 7.09 -25.54 3.23
C SER A 121 5.81 -25.37 4.00
N ASP A 122 5.29 -26.46 4.55
CA ASP A 122 4.18 -26.42 5.51
C ASP A 122 4.49 -25.47 6.71
N THR A 123 5.74 -24.98 6.79
CA THR A 123 6.20 -24.00 7.77
C THR A 123 6.05 -22.52 7.39
N ALA A 124 5.57 -22.16 6.19
CA ALA A 124 5.35 -20.75 5.85
C ALA A 124 4.09 -20.19 6.52
N SER A 125 4.16 -18.96 7.07
CA SER A 125 2.99 -18.28 7.67
C SER A 125 1.99 -17.84 6.60
N LEU A 126 0.69 -18.03 6.87
CA LEU A 126 -0.40 -17.55 6.00
C LEU A 126 -0.83 -16.11 6.33
N LEU A 127 -0.40 -15.57 7.47
CA LEU A 127 -0.78 -14.24 7.94
C LEU A 127 -0.46 -13.13 6.93
N PRO A 128 0.70 -13.11 6.24
CA PRO A 128 0.99 -12.07 5.25
C PRO A 128 -0.01 -11.98 4.11
N GLY A 129 -0.33 -13.12 3.50
CA GLY A 129 -1.31 -13.18 2.42
C GLY A 129 -2.69 -12.74 2.88
N ARG A 130 -3.09 -13.14 4.09
CA ARG A 130 -4.37 -12.76 4.71
C ARG A 130 -4.45 -11.28 5.03
N LEU A 131 -3.36 -10.68 5.54
CA LEU A 131 -3.28 -9.26 5.83
C LEU A 131 -3.45 -8.44 4.54
N CYS A 132 -2.75 -8.81 3.47
CA CYS A 132 -2.86 -8.13 2.18
C CYS A 132 -4.24 -8.28 1.54
N ALA A 133 -4.83 -9.48 1.60
CA ALA A 133 -6.19 -9.72 1.12
C ALA A 133 -7.24 -8.92 1.91
N LEU A 134 -7.02 -8.73 3.22
CA LEU A 134 -7.88 -7.92 4.06
C LEU A 134 -7.74 -6.44 3.72
N CYS A 135 -6.52 -5.92 3.55
CA CYS A 135 -6.25 -4.57 3.05
C CYS A 135 -6.92 -4.33 1.68
N GLY A 136 -6.92 -5.34 0.82
CA GLY A 136 -7.59 -5.30 -0.48
C GLY A 136 -6.95 -4.31 -1.45
N GLY A 137 -5.62 -4.15 -1.37
CA GLY A 137 -4.83 -3.33 -2.30
C GLY A 137 -4.64 -1.86 -1.92
N GLY A 138 -4.66 -1.52 -0.62
CA GLY A 138 -4.36 -0.17 -0.13
C GLY A 138 -2.96 0.31 -0.52
N CYS A 139 -1.96 -0.56 -0.62
CA CYS A 139 -0.64 -0.22 -1.17
C CYS A 139 -0.59 -0.28 -2.72
N CYS A 140 -1.51 -0.99 -3.37
CA CYS A 140 -1.50 -1.18 -4.82
C CYS A 140 -1.84 0.09 -5.61
N THR A 141 -2.35 1.15 -4.97
CA THR A 141 -2.83 2.35 -5.67
C THR A 141 -1.75 3.16 -6.38
N ARG A 142 -0.49 3.10 -5.92
CA ARG A 142 0.65 3.71 -6.63
C ARG A 142 1.21 2.86 -7.77
N GLY A 143 0.78 1.61 -7.92
CA GLY A 143 1.25 0.75 -9.01
C GLY A 143 0.67 1.16 -10.38
N SER A 144 -0.47 1.84 -10.39
CA SER A 144 -1.09 2.44 -11.59
C SER A 144 -1.00 1.53 -12.84
N ASP A 145 -0.53 2.06 -13.96
CA ASP A 145 -0.41 1.34 -15.23
C ASP A 145 0.96 0.70 -15.43
N HIS A 146 1.83 0.67 -14.41
CA HIS A 146 3.18 0.11 -14.49
C HIS A 146 3.40 -1.08 -13.54
N ALA A 147 2.46 -1.31 -12.61
CA ALA A 147 2.46 -2.42 -11.65
C ALA A 147 3.75 -2.57 -10.80
N TYR A 148 4.48 -1.45 -10.63
CA TYR A 148 5.83 -1.42 -10.06
C TYR A 148 6.85 -2.32 -10.79
N LEU A 149 6.55 -2.78 -12.00
CA LEU A 149 7.45 -3.62 -12.79
C LEU A 149 8.60 -2.75 -13.31
N GLY A 150 9.82 -3.19 -13.06
CA GLY A 150 11.05 -2.55 -13.52
C GLY A 150 12.01 -3.57 -14.12
N ALA A 151 13.12 -3.08 -14.67
CA ALA A 151 14.07 -3.92 -15.42
C ALA A 151 14.61 -5.10 -14.60
N PRO A 152 14.92 -4.97 -13.28
CA PRO A 152 15.32 -6.11 -12.48
C PRO A 152 14.26 -7.22 -12.41
N THR A 153 12.98 -6.86 -12.30
CA THR A 153 11.87 -7.82 -12.27
C THR A 153 11.75 -8.57 -13.60
N LEU A 154 11.84 -7.87 -14.73
CA LEU A 154 11.71 -8.52 -16.04
C LEU A 154 12.96 -9.31 -16.43
N ARG A 155 14.16 -8.84 -16.07
CA ARG A 155 15.41 -9.61 -16.25
C ARG A 155 15.33 -10.96 -15.54
N ARG A 156 14.89 -10.97 -14.28
CA ARG A 156 14.69 -12.21 -13.53
C ARG A 156 13.67 -13.14 -14.20
N PHE A 157 12.56 -12.60 -14.69
CA PHE A 157 11.57 -13.41 -15.40
C PHE A 157 12.15 -14.01 -16.69
N MET A 158 12.93 -13.23 -17.44
CA MET A 158 13.64 -13.69 -18.64
C MET A 158 14.71 -14.74 -18.33
N ASP A 159 15.45 -14.61 -17.22
CA ASP A 159 16.43 -15.61 -16.79
C ASP A 159 15.77 -16.95 -16.45
N ALA A 160 14.56 -16.92 -15.86
CA ALA A 160 13.76 -18.12 -15.60
C ALA A 160 13.12 -18.72 -16.86
N HIS A 161 13.07 -17.98 -17.97
CA HIS A 161 12.45 -18.38 -19.23
C HIS A 161 13.36 -18.03 -20.43
N PRO A 162 14.57 -18.64 -20.52
CA PRO A 162 15.58 -18.23 -21.49
C PRO A 162 15.20 -18.44 -22.96
N GLY A 163 14.15 -19.22 -23.23
CA GLY A 163 13.63 -19.44 -24.59
C GLY A 163 12.62 -18.40 -25.06
N MET A 164 12.18 -17.46 -24.21
CA MET A 164 11.20 -16.44 -24.59
C MET A 164 11.86 -15.23 -25.24
N SER A 165 11.29 -14.76 -26.36
CA SER A 165 11.64 -13.47 -26.96
C SER A 165 11.16 -12.30 -26.09
N PRO A 166 11.74 -11.09 -26.26
CA PRO A 166 11.22 -9.86 -25.64
C PRO A 166 9.69 -9.67 -25.82
N GLU A 167 9.19 -9.92 -27.03
CA GLU A 167 7.77 -9.79 -27.38
C GLU A 167 6.91 -10.84 -26.65
N GLU A 168 7.40 -12.07 -26.53
CA GLU A 168 6.73 -13.15 -25.80
C GLU A 168 6.67 -12.84 -24.29
N VAL A 169 7.70 -12.21 -23.73
CA VAL A 169 7.68 -11.73 -22.35
C VAL A 169 6.61 -10.67 -22.16
N VAL A 170 6.54 -9.66 -23.04
CA VAL A 170 5.48 -8.63 -22.98
C VAL A 170 4.09 -9.28 -23.08
N ALA A 171 3.90 -10.23 -24.00
CA ALA A 171 2.64 -10.95 -24.17
C ALA A 171 2.26 -11.72 -22.89
N ALA A 172 3.20 -12.43 -22.28
CA ALA A 172 2.97 -13.19 -21.04
C ALA A 172 2.43 -12.30 -19.90
N TYR A 173 2.92 -11.06 -19.77
CA TYR A 173 2.40 -10.10 -18.77
C TYR A 173 1.03 -9.52 -19.16
N LEU A 174 0.80 -9.25 -20.44
CA LEU A 174 -0.47 -8.73 -20.95
C LEU A 174 -1.62 -9.74 -20.84
N ASP A 175 -1.33 -11.03 -20.97
CA ASP A 175 -2.30 -12.12 -20.84
C ASP A 175 -2.80 -12.27 -19.41
N ARG A 176 -2.03 -11.79 -18.43
CA ARG A 176 -2.46 -11.73 -17.02
C ARG A 176 -3.32 -10.51 -16.71
N VAL A 177 -3.52 -9.59 -17.64
CA VAL A 177 -4.39 -8.43 -17.40
C VAL A 177 -5.84 -8.81 -17.67
N THR A 178 -6.66 -8.75 -16.62
CA THR A 178 -8.08 -9.12 -16.70
C THR A 178 -8.95 -8.04 -17.34
N HIS A 179 -10.12 -8.45 -17.86
CA HIS A 179 -11.10 -7.54 -18.45
C HIS A 179 -11.69 -6.52 -17.45
N LYS A 180 -11.66 -6.82 -16.15
CA LYS A 180 -12.07 -5.92 -15.06
C LYS A 180 -10.92 -5.74 -14.08
N THR A 181 -10.63 -4.49 -13.73
CA THR A 181 -9.55 -4.11 -12.81
C THR A 181 -10.07 -3.12 -11.77
N GLN A 182 -9.44 -3.07 -10.59
CA GLN A 182 -9.81 -2.15 -9.53
C GLN A 182 -9.47 -0.71 -9.93
N THR A 183 -10.48 0.16 -9.90
CA THR A 183 -10.35 1.56 -10.34
C THR A 183 -9.45 2.35 -9.38
N GLY A 184 -8.49 3.11 -9.92
CA GLY A 184 -7.52 3.85 -9.10
C GLY A 184 -6.49 2.95 -8.41
N SER A 185 -6.31 1.72 -8.89
CA SER A 185 -5.27 0.79 -8.43
C SER A 185 -4.29 0.38 -9.52
N CYS A 186 -3.31 -0.45 -9.18
CA CYS A 186 -2.48 -1.18 -10.13
C CYS A 186 -3.33 -1.91 -11.19
N ILE A 187 -2.86 -1.97 -12.44
CA ILE A 187 -3.56 -2.61 -13.56
C ILE A 187 -3.79 -4.11 -13.36
N ASN A 188 -2.92 -4.79 -12.63
CA ASN A 188 -3.08 -6.22 -12.30
C ASN A 188 -3.96 -6.46 -11.07
N HIS A 189 -4.49 -5.42 -10.42
CA HIS A 189 -5.33 -5.58 -9.24
C HIS A 189 -6.78 -5.87 -9.64
N THR A 190 -7.28 -7.02 -9.20
CA THR A 190 -8.65 -7.51 -9.44
C THR A 190 -9.43 -7.63 -8.13
N ARG A 191 -10.70 -8.00 -8.21
CA ARG A 191 -11.54 -8.23 -7.02
C ARG A 191 -11.03 -9.39 -6.14
N THR A 192 -10.37 -10.38 -6.71
CA THR A 192 -9.85 -11.57 -6.00
C THR A 192 -8.38 -11.44 -5.64
N GLY A 193 -7.74 -10.31 -5.94
CA GLY A 193 -6.32 -10.06 -5.68
C GLY A 193 -5.54 -9.70 -6.94
N CYS A 194 -4.22 -9.85 -6.89
CA CYS A 194 -3.35 -9.58 -8.03
C CYS A 194 -3.43 -10.72 -9.06
N SER A 195 -3.63 -10.37 -10.33
CA SER A 195 -3.69 -11.32 -11.44
C SER A 195 -2.32 -11.82 -11.90
N LEU A 196 -1.23 -11.16 -11.48
CA LEU A 196 0.11 -11.70 -11.64
C LEU A 196 0.37 -12.77 -10.57
N PRO A 197 0.95 -13.93 -10.93
CA PRO A 197 1.52 -14.86 -9.97
C PRO A 197 2.77 -14.24 -9.32
N ARG A 198 3.24 -14.81 -8.21
CA ARG A 198 4.29 -14.20 -7.37
C ARG A 198 5.62 -14.03 -8.09
N ASP A 199 6.02 -15.01 -8.88
CA ASP A 199 7.22 -14.99 -9.72
C ASP A 199 7.24 -13.84 -10.73
N MET A 200 6.06 -13.42 -11.21
CA MET A 200 5.91 -12.26 -12.11
C MET A 200 5.70 -10.93 -11.39
N ARG A 201 5.55 -10.92 -10.07
CA ARG A 201 5.36 -9.68 -9.31
C ARG A 201 6.71 -8.98 -9.11
N SER A 202 6.65 -7.65 -9.04
CA SER A 202 7.77 -6.84 -8.58
C SER A 202 8.12 -7.13 -7.13
N ASP A 203 9.33 -6.78 -6.75
CA ASP A 203 9.83 -7.02 -5.39
C ASP A 203 9.03 -6.18 -4.38
N THR A 204 8.68 -4.93 -4.72
CA THR A 204 7.71 -4.10 -3.96
C THR A 204 6.41 -4.85 -3.63
N CYS A 205 5.89 -5.65 -4.57
CA CYS A 205 4.68 -6.43 -4.36
C CYS A 205 4.92 -7.72 -3.55
N ASN A 206 6.08 -8.35 -3.71
CA ASN A 206 6.43 -9.61 -3.04
C ASN A 206 6.95 -9.43 -1.62
N ASP A 207 7.69 -8.36 -1.37
CA ASP A 207 8.15 -7.92 -0.06
C ASP A 207 7.04 -7.19 0.70
N TYR A 208 5.95 -6.87 -0.01
CA TYR A 208 4.74 -6.30 0.55
C TYR A 208 5.04 -5.10 1.47
N ALA A 209 5.79 -4.14 0.94
CA ALA A 209 6.41 -3.04 1.68
C ALA A 209 5.39 -2.11 2.40
N CYS A 210 4.81 -2.56 3.51
CA CYS A 210 4.02 -1.77 4.43
C CYS A 210 4.35 -2.13 5.89
N ASP A 211 4.36 -1.11 6.75
CA ASP A 211 4.76 -1.22 8.15
C ASP A 211 3.98 -2.31 8.91
N SER A 212 2.68 -2.45 8.60
CA SER A 212 1.83 -3.45 9.23
C SER A 212 2.25 -4.87 8.86
N LEU A 213 2.72 -5.10 7.63
CA LEU A 213 3.18 -6.42 7.28
C LEU A 213 4.55 -6.73 7.87
N ALA A 214 5.48 -5.77 7.85
CA ALA A 214 6.77 -5.96 8.50
C ALA A 214 6.60 -6.42 9.97
N GLN A 215 5.62 -5.86 10.67
CA GLN A 215 5.22 -6.31 12.01
C GLN A 215 4.68 -7.74 12.04
N VAL A 216 3.84 -8.15 11.10
CA VAL A 216 3.33 -9.54 11.00
C VAL A 216 4.46 -10.53 10.69
N GLN A 217 5.39 -10.17 9.81
CA GLN A 217 6.52 -11.04 9.45
C GLN A 217 7.51 -11.21 10.60
N ALA A 218 7.63 -10.21 11.47
CA ALA A 218 8.46 -10.27 12.67
C ALA A 218 7.76 -10.94 13.86
N ALA A 219 6.44 -11.16 13.78
CA ALA A 219 5.67 -11.75 14.87
C ALA A 219 5.76 -13.29 14.89
N PRO A 220 5.59 -13.94 16.06
CA PRO A 220 5.46 -15.40 16.16
C PRO A 220 4.29 -15.93 15.31
N ARG A 221 4.35 -17.19 14.86
CA ARG A 221 3.29 -17.77 14.00
C ARG A 221 1.96 -17.92 14.74
N GLU A 222 2.00 -18.17 16.04
CA GLU A 222 0.83 -18.30 16.90
C GLU A 222 0.17 -16.94 17.20
N GLN A 223 0.76 -15.84 16.71
CA GLN A 223 0.24 -14.50 16.91
C GLN A 223 -1.17 -14.37 16.34
N VAL A 224 -2.11 -14.01 17.22
CA VAL A 224 -3.38 -13.44 16.77
C VAL A 224 -3.17 -11.98 16.43
N VAL A 225 -3.64 -11.60 15.25
CA VAL A 225 -3.57 -10.23 14.74
C VAL A 225 -4.97 -9.64 14.70
N LEU A 226 -5.17 -8.53 15.40
CA LEU A 226 -6.39 -7.73 15.33
C LEU A 226 -6.16 -6.61 14.33
N VAL A 227 -7.06 -6.47 13.38
CA VAL A 227 -6.96 -5.48 12.32
C VAL A 227 -8.15 -4.54 12.36
N VAL A 228 -7.88 -3.24 12.37
CA VAL A 228 -8.85 -2.19 12.07
C VAL A 228 -8.47 -1.56 10.73
N ARG A 229 -9.42 -1.48 9.81
CA ARG A 229 -9.24 -0.89 8.48
C ARG A 229 -9.86 0.49 8.42
N ARG A 230 -9.16 1.41 7.74
CA ARG A 230 -9.68 2.76 7.46
C ARG A 230 -9.78 3.04 5.97
N LYS A 231 -10.68 3.94 5.60
CA LYS A 231 -11.06 4.25 4.21
C LYS A 231 -10.04 5.08 3.43
N GLN A 232 -8.76 4.85 3.64
CA GLN A 232 -7.68 5.51 2.93
C GLN A 232 -6.74 4.47 2.32
N ASP A 233 -6.05 4.86 1.26
CA ASP A 233 -4.93 4.08 0.76
C ASP A 233 -3.67 4.36 1.57
N GLN A 234 -2.63 3.55 1.37
CA GLN A 234 -1.38 3.65 2.14
C GLN A 234 -0.68 5.01 1.94
N TRP A 235 -0.87 5.63 0.78
CA TRP A 235 -0.04 6.73 0.30
C TRP A 235 -0.62 8.11 0.59
N ARG A 236 -1.93 8.17 0.83
CA ARG A 236 -2.66 9.41 1.09
C ARG A 236 -3.31 9.41 2.47
N ARG A 237 -2.86 8.55 3.38
CA ARG A 237 -3.38 8.45 4.76
C ARG A 237 -3.29 9.76 5.55
N ASP A 238 -2.29 10.59 5.25
CA ASP A 238 -2.11 11.87 5.94
C ASP A 238 -2.96 13.01 5.35
N ARG A 239 -3.62 12.81 4.20
CA ARG A 239 -4.47 13.85 3.59
C ARG A 239 -5.77 14.05 4.35
N ALA A 240 -6.03 15.29 4.76
CA ALA A 240 -7.18 15.67 5.59
C ALA A 240 -8.51 15.80 4.84
N ASP A 241 -8.45 16.00 3.53
CA ASP A 241 -9.62 16.08 2.67
C ASP A 241 -10.17 14.71 2.24
N LEU A 242 -9.49 13.62 2.60
CA LEU A 242 -9.90 12.27 2.26
C LEU A 242 -10.61 11.61 3.44
N ASP A 243 -11.72 10.94 3.13
CA ASP A 243 -12.47 10.12 4.08
C ASP A 243 -11.55 9.10 4.77
N ASN A 244 -11.46 9.17 6.10
CA ASN A 244 -10.68 8.27 6.93
C ASN A 244 -11.55 7.45 7.90
N ALA A 245 -12.81 7.21 7.60
CA ALA A 245 -13.67 6.42 8.46
C ALA A 245 -13.11 4.99 8.64
N VAL A 246 -13.32 4.42 9.83
CA VAL A 246 -13.13 2.99 10.04
C VAL A 246 -14.16 2.25 9.18
N ASN A 247 -13.72 1.29 8.36
CA ASN A 247 -14.58 0.61 7.39
C ASN A 247 -14.45 -0.91 7.41
N GLY A 248 -13.75 -1.45 8.40
CA GLY A 248 -13.62 -2.88 8.60
C GLY A 248 -12.84 -3.20 9.85
N ALA A 249 -13.14 -4.35 10.43
CA ALA A 249 -12.39 -4.91 11.55
C ALA A 249 -12.34 -6.43 11.41
N ALA A 250 -11.22 -7.06 11.79
CA ALA A 250 -11.07 -8.49 11.67
C ALA A 250 -10.05 -9.06 12.66
N VAL A 251 -10.21 -10.35 12.95
CA VAL A 251 -9.25 -11.18 13.66
C VAL A 251 -8.60 -12.11 12.64
N LEU A 252 -7.27 -12.12 12.60
CA LEU A 252 -6.47 -13.01 11.75
C LEU A 252 -5.67 -13.94 12.65
N SER A 253 -5.62 -15.19 12.26
CA SER A 253 -4.75 -16.24 12.82
C SER A 253 -4.19 -17.06 11.67
N GLU A 254 -3.40 -18.10 11.94
CA GLU A 254 -3.01 -19.11 10.95
C GLU A 254 -4.19 -20.00 10.52
N THR A 255 -5.23 -20.12 11.36
CA THR A 255 -6.40 -20.95 11.07
C THR A 255 -7.48 -20.26 10.25
N GLY A 256 -7.61 -18.93 10.32
CA GLY A 256 -8.53 -18.22 9.42
C GLY A 256 -8.56 -16.70 9.58
N VAL A 257 -9.56 -16.10 8.95
CA VAL A 257 -9.91 -14.68 9.10
C VAL A 257 -11.37 -14.56 9.52
N ARG A 258 -11.63 -13.92 10.65
CA ARG A 258 -12.99 -13.63 11.13
C ARG A 258 -13.23 -12.13 11.02
N ARG A 259 -14.23 -11.73 10.23
CA ARG A 259 -14.56 -10.31 10.01
C ARG A 259 -15.67 -9.87 10.96
N MET A 260 -15.45 -8.75 11.64
CA MET A 260 -16.45 -8.06 12.44
C MET A 260 -17.21 -7.08 11.55
N ARG A 261 -18.54 -7.03 11.68
CA ARG A 261 -19.32 -5.97 11.03
C ARG A 261 -18.99 -4.65 11.72
N VAL A 262 -18.65 -3.65 10.93
CA VAL A 262 -18.47 -2.27 11.40
C VAL A 262 -19.72 -1.51 10.99
N GLY A 263 -20.37 -0.86 11.96
CA GLY A 263 -21.54 0.00 11.76
C GLY A 263 -21.14 1.40 11.32
#